data_AF-A0A355S219-F1
#
_entry.id   AF-A0A355S219-F1
#
_cell.length_a   1.000
_cell.length_b   1.000
_cell.length_c   1.000
_cell.angle_alpha   90.00
_cell.angle_beta   90.00
_cell.angle_gamma   90.00
#
_symmetry.space_group_name_H-M   'P 1'
#
loop_
_entity.id
_entity.type
_entity.pdbx_description
1 polymer ?
#
loop_
_entity_poly.entity_id
_entity_poly.type
_entity_poly.pdbx_seq_one_letter_code
_entity_poly.pdbx_strand_id
1 'polypeptide(L)'
;SWKDKGVEGDDMRSPLLLVPVVLTQESINDPITLSRSDDEITINHALEKKLQNDFGIELPQFEESDNWSSYLEHVQEICGPLKWNVKSDVAQLSLFSFLKINM
;
A
#
# COMPACT_ATOMS: atom_id res chain seq x y z
N SER A 1 -3.84 -3.66 -10.08
CA SER A 1 -4.69 -4.78 -9.71
C SER A 1 -3.89 -6.07 -9.73
N TRP A 2 -4.25 -6.99 -8.85
CA TRP A 2 -3.66 -8.34 -8.73
C TRP A 2 -4.80 -9.37 -8.57
N LYS A 3 -4.49 -10.67 -8.75
CA LYS A 3 -5.48 -11.75 -8.70
C LYS A 3 -5.09 -12.79 -7.65
N ASP A 4 -6.05 -13.20 -6.82
CA ASP A 4 -5.83 -14.23 -5.81
C ASP A 4 -5.92 -15.65 -6.43
N LYS A 5 -5.27 -16.65 -5.80
CA LYS A 5 -5.30 -18.03 -6.28
C LYS A 5 -6.71 -18.62 -6.10
N GLY A 6 -7.31 -19.09 -7.20
CA GLY A 6 -8.53 -19.90 -7.18
C GLY A 6 -9.85 -19.13 -7.15
N VAL A 7 -9.83 -17.80 -7.26
CA VAL A 7 -11.05 -17.00 -7.42
C VAL A 7 -11.22 -16.65 -8.91
N GLU A 8 -12.18 -17.26 -9.59
CA GLU A 8 -12.74 -16.68 -10.82
C GLU A 8 -13.53 -15.43 -10.41
N GLY A 9 -12.86 -14.27 -10.41
CA GLY A 9 -13.45 -13.03 -9.89
C GLY A 9 -12.48 -11.84 -9.81
N ASP A 10 -13.06 -10.69 -9.45
CA ASP A 10 -12.59 -9.32 -9.65
C ASP A 10 -11.11 -9.02 -9.33
N ASP A 11 -10.59 -8.05 -10.08
CA ASP A 11 -9.28 -7.44 -9.88
C ASP A 11 -9.16 -6.87 -8.45
N MET A 12 -8.29 -7.46 -7.63
CA MET A 12 -8.03 -6.97 -6.28
C MET A 12 -7.10 -5.77 -6.30
N ARG A 13 -7.28 -4.86 -5.33
CA ARG A 13 -6.42 -3.69 -5.11
C ARG A 13 -5.99 -3.66 -3.66
N SER A 14 -4.71 -3.42 -3.45
CA SER A 14 -4.11 -3.24 -2.13
C SER A 14 -3.08 -2.12 -2.23
N PRO A 15 -2.96 -1.23 -1.23
CA PRO A 15 -1.89 -0.24 -1.20
C PRO A 15 -0.54 -0.94 -1.06
N LEU A 16 0.47 -0.38 -1.71
CA LEU A 16 1.87 -0.81 -1.59
C LEU A 16 2.60 -0.06 -0.48
N LEU A 17 2.43 1.27 -0.46
CA LEU A 17 2.96 2.16 0.57
C LEU A 17 1.83 2.64 1.48
N LEU A 18 2.14 2.76 2.75
CA LEU A 18 1.27 3.26 3.81
C LEU A 18 1.90 4.53 4.37
N VAL A 19 1.23 5.65 4.14
CA VAL A 19 1.67 6.97 4.57
C VAL A 19 0.79 7.41 5.75
N PRO A 20 1.36 7.50 6.97
CA PRO A 20 0.64 8.01 8.12
C PRO A 20 0.26 9.49 7.96
N VAL A 21 -1.00 9.79 8.27
CA VAL A 21 -1.59 11.12 8.08
C VAL A 21 -2.53 11.47 9.22
N VAL A 22 -2.66 12.76 9.49
CA VAL A 22 -3.59 13.33 10.47
C VAL A 22 -4.60 14.19 9.71
N LEU A 23 -5.88 14.04 10.10
CA LEU A 23 -6.94 14.95 9.70
C LEU A 23 -7.20 15.92 10.85
N THR A 24 -7.09 17.22 10.58
CA THR A 24 -7.37 18.27 11.55
C THR A 24 -8.52 19.16 11.07
N GLN A 25 -9.32 19.64 12.02
CA GLN A 25 -10.38 20.60 11.79
C GLN A 25 -10.45 21.51 13.03
N GLU A 26 -10.11 22.80 12.88
CA GLU A 26 -9.99 23.73 14.00
C GLU A 26 -11.36 24.10 14.59
N SER A 27 -12.36 24.30 13.73
CA SER A 27 -13.76 24.54 14.10
C SER A 27 -14.71 23.79 13.18
N ILE A 28 -15.96 23.60 13.60
CA ILE A 28 -16.97 22.84 12.80
C ILE A 28 -17.26 23.45 11.42
N ASN A 29 -16.97 24.75 11.25
CA ASN A 29 -17.16 25.48 10.00
C ASN A 29 -15.89 25.54 9.14
N ASP A 30 -14.75 25.06 9.66
CA ASP A 30 -13.47 25.11 8.96
C ASP A 30 -13.30 23.87 8.07
N PRO A 31 -12.55 23.98 6.96
CA PRO A 31 -12.21 22.83 6.15
C PRO A 31 -11.39 21.79 6.91
N ILE A 32 -11.57 20.52 6.57
CA ILE A 32 -10.70 19.45 7.06
C ILE A 32 -9.36 19.54 6.32
N THR A 33 -8.27 19.60 7.06
CA THR A 33 -6.91 19.62 6.54
C THR A 33 -6.27 18.24 6.70
N LEU A 34 -5.60 17.77 5.65
CA LEU A 34 -4.79 16.56 5.67
C LEU A 34 -3.32 16.95 5.79
N SER A 35 -2.66 16.48 6.85
CA SER A 35 -1.22 16.62 7.03
C SER A 35 -0.58 15.25 7.20
N ARG A 36 0.69 15.12 6.82
CA ARG A 36 1.48 13.94 7.16
C ARG A 36 1.69 13.89 8.68
N SER A 37 1.67 12.71 9.30
CA SER A 37 2.15 12.57 10.69
C SER A 37 3.68 12.46 10.71
N ASP A 38 4.27 12.54 11.90
CA ASP A 38 5.72 12.34 12.10
C ASP A 38 6.14 10.87 12.06
N ASP A 39 5.20 9.95 11.80
CA ASP A 39 5.48 8.53 11.70
C ASP A 39 6.09 8.17 10.32
N GLU A 40 6.84 7.07 10.32
CA GLU A 40 7.54 6.57 9.13
C GLU A 40 6.56 6.02 8.09
N ILE A 41 6.89 6.25 6.81
CA ILE A 41 6.21 5.58 5.70
C ILE A 41 6.63 4.12 5.71
N THR A 42 5.66 3.22 5.64
CA THR A 42 5.91 1.77 5.66
C THR A 42 5.39 1.10 4.41
N ILE A 43 5.98 -0.04 4.05
CA ILE A 43 5.37 -0.94 3.08
C ILE A 43 4.18 -1.66 3.72
N ASN A 44 3.25 -2.12 2.88
CA ASN A 44 2.18 -2.98 3.34
C ASN A 44 2.70 -4.40 3.64
N HIS A 45 3.21 -4.61 4.85
CA HIS A 45 3.74 -5.90 5.30
C HIS A 45 2.73 -7.05 5.24
N ALA A 46 1.43 -6.75 5.34
CA ALA A 46 0.39 -7.78 5.19
C ALA A 46 0.32 -8.27 3.74
N LEU A 47 0.42 -7.35 2.77
CA LEU A 47 0.50 -7.69 1.36
C LEU A 47 1.81 -8.43 1.04
N GLU A 48 2.95 -7.94 1.55
CA GLU A 48 4.26 -8.61 1.39
C GLU A 48 4.20 -10.07 1.83
N LYS A 49 3.74 -10.34 3.06
CA LYS A 49 3.59 -11.71 3.58
C LYS A 49 2.61 -12.54 2.74
N LYS A 50 1.49 -11.97 2.31
CA LYS A 50 0.52 -12.68 1.47
C LYS A 50 1.14 -13.07 0.12
N LEU A 51 1.84 -12.15 -0.54
CA LEU A 51 2.49 -12.40 -1.82
C LEU A 51 3.64 -13.41 -1.71
N GLN A 52 4.41 -13.34 -0.63
CA GLN A 52 5.47 -14.31 -0.36
C GLN A 52 4.88 -15.71 -0.13
N ASN A 53 3.85 -15.84 0.72
CA ASN A 53 3.26 -17.14 1.04
C ASN A 53 2.49 -17.77 -0.13
N ASP A 54 1.70 -16.98 -0.85
CA ASP A 54 0.78 -17.50 -1.86
C ASP A 54 1.45 -17.61 -3.24
N PHE A 55 2.42 -16.74 -3.54
CA PHE A 55 3.03 -16.62 -4.86
C PHE A 55 4.56 -16.73 -4.87
N GLY A 56 5.23 -16.75 -3.72
CA GLY A 56 6.69 -16.75 -3.63
C GLY A 56 7.32 -15.44 -4.09
N ILE A 57 6.56 -14.35 -4.10
CA ILE A 57 7.04 -13.03 -4.53
C ILE A 57 7.54 -12.27 -3.31
N GLU A 58 8.77 -11.80 -3.38
CA GLU A 58 9.33 -10.89 -2.39
C GLU A 58 9.23 -9.47 -2.92
N LEU A 59 8.60 -8.59 -2.14
CA LEU A 59 8.55 -7.17 -2.46
C LEU A 59 9.88 -6.51 -2.06
N PRO A 60 10.34 -5.49 -2.80
CA PRO A 60 11.50 -4.71 -2.38
C PRO A 60 11.20 -4.01 -1.05
N GLN A 61 12.26 -3.78 -0.28
CA GLN A 61 12.18 -2.91 0.90
C GLN A 61 12.04 -1.45 0.46
N PHE A 62 11.47 -0.63 1.34
CA PHE A 62 11.33 0.80 1.15
C PHE A 62 11.77 1.52 2.41
N GLU A 63 12.75 2.40 2.26
CA GLU A 63 13.18 3.33 3.30
C GLU A 63 12.62 4.72 2.99
N GLU A 64 12.41 5.54 4.01
CA GLU A 64 11.82 6.88 3.79
C GLU A 64 12.69 7.80 2.91
N SER A 65 14.00 7.55 2.86
CA SER A 65 14.92 8.24 1.96
C SER A 65 14.77 7.85 0.49
N ASP A 66 14.05 6.76 0.20
CA ASP A 66 13.87 6.25 -1.15
C ASP A 66 12.84 7.07 -1.93
N ASN A 67 13.00 7.07 -3.26
CA ASN A 67 11.98 7.63 -4.13
C ASN A 67 10.81 6.64 -4.30
N TRP A 68 9.63 7.02 -3.82
CA TRP A 68 8.41 6.22 -3.94
C TRP A 68 8.07 5.86 -5.40
N SER A 69 8.36 6.72 -6.38
CA SER A 69 8.05 6.42 -7.78
C SER A 69 8.91 5.28 -8.30
N SER A 70 10.21 5.32 -8.00
CA SER A 70 11.17 4.26 -8.35
C SER A 70 10.84 2.95 -7.65
N TYR A 71 10.38 3.01 -6.39
CA TYR A 71 9.87 1.83 -5.68
C TYR A 71 8.68 1.18 -6.41
N LEU A 72 7.68 1.98 -6.82
CA LEU A 72 6.51 1.46 -7.52
C LEU A 72 6.86 0.86 -8.89
N GLU A 73 7.82 1.46 -9.61
CA GLU A 73 8.34 0.91 -10.87
C GLU A 73 9.01 -0.45 -10.65
N HIS A 74 9.85 -0.58 -9.62
CA HIS A 74 10.49 -1.86 -9.29
C HIS A 74 9.46 -2.94 -8.94
N VAL A 75 8.41 -2.61 -8.17
CA VAL A 75 7.30 -3.53 -7.89
C VAL A 75 6.56 -3.93 -9.18
N GLN A 76 6.39 -3.00 -10.12
CA GLN A 76 5.75 -3.26 -11.41
C GLN A 76 6.56 -4.24 -12.27
N GLU A 77 7.89 -4.16 -12.24
CA GLU A 77 8.76 -5.11 -12.95
C GLU A 77 8.62 -6.53 -12.40
N ILE A 78 8.60 -6.68 -11.08
CA ILE A 78 8.41 -7.98 -10.40
C ILE A 78 7.03 -8.57 -10.71
N CYS A 79 5.99 -7.73 -10.73
CA CYS A 79 4.61 -8.15 -10.94
C CYS A 79 4.21 -8.31 -12.43
N GLY A 80 5.00 -7.76 -13.36
CA GLY A 80 4.74 -7.77 -14.80
C GLY A 80 4.48 -9.15 -15.41
N PRO A 81 5.29 -10.19 -15.11
CA PRO A 81 5.08 -11.55 -15.58
C PRO A 81 3.71 -12.16 -15.20
N LEU A 82 3.11 -11.68 -14.10
CA LEU A 82 1.81 -12.13 -13.60
C LEU A 82 0.63 -11.36 -14.23
N LYS A 83 0.92 -10.44 -15.16
CA LYS A 83 -0.04 -9.49 -15.76
C LYS A 83 -0.72 -8.62 -14.70
N TRP A 84 -0.07 -8.41 -13.57
CA TRP A 84 -0.54 -7.51 -12.52
C TRP A 84 -0.04 -6.09 -12.80
N ASN A 85 -0.79 -5.10 -12.30
CA ASN A 85 -0.55 -3.70 -12.61
C ASN A 85 -0.47 -2.87 -11.32
N VAL A 86 0.59 -2.06 -11.19
CA VAL A 86 0.78 -1.06 -10.15
C VAL A 86 0.23 0.27 -10.64
N LYS A 87 -0.72 0.83 -9.89
CA LYS A 87 -1.35 2.12 -10.20
C LYS A 87 -0.73 3.20 -9.30
N SER A 88 0.18 4.00 -9.86
CA SER A 88 0.85 5.10 -9.16
C SER A 88 0.01 6.39 -9.07
N ASP A 89 -1.07 6.48 -9.84
CA ASP A 89 -1.99 7.61 -9.92
C ASP A 89 -3.19 7.50 -8.95
N VAL A 90 -3.20 6.48 -8.10
CA VAL A 90 -4.31 6.19 -7.18
C VAL A 90 -3.82 6.19 -5.75
N ALA A 91 -4.46 7.01 -4.91
CA ALA A 91 -4.30 6.99 -3.47
C ALA A 91 -5.65 6.72 -2.80
N GLN A 92 -5.62 6.09 -1.62
CA GLN A 92 -6.80 5.86 -0.80
C GLN A 92 -6.51 6.36 0.62
N LEU A 93 -7.47 7.10 1.18
CA LEU A 93 -7.47 7.50 2.58
C LEU A 93 -8.43 6.59 3.35
N SER A 94 -7.93 5.89 4.35
CA SER A 94 -8.73 5.01 5.21
C SER A 94 -8.09 4.93 6.59
N LEU A 95 -8.89 4.57 7.58
CA LEU A 95 -8.36 4.05 8.84
C LEU A 95 -7.64 2.73 8.51
N PHE A 96 -6.36 2.65 8.87
CA PHE A 96 -5.56 1.44 8.70
C PHE A 96 -4.93 1.09 10.05
N SER A 97 -5.02 -0.19 10.42
CA SER A 97 -4.41 -0.67 11.66
C SER A 97 -3.80 -2.05 11.42
N PHE A 98 -2.53 -2.20 11.78
CA PHE A 98 -1.83 -3.48 11.76
C PHE A 98 -2.25 -4.44 12.88
N LEU A 99 -3.16 -4.04 13.78
CA LEU A 99 -3.58 -4.79 14.98
C LEU A 99 -4.29 -6.15 14.70
N LYS A 100 -4.18 -6.71 13.50
CA LYS A 100 -4.71 -8.05 13.14
C LYS A 100 -3.63 -9.06 12.73
N ILE A 101 -2.36 -8.85 13.09
CA ILE A 101 -1.30 -9.87 12.95
C ILE A 101 -1.09 -10.70 14.25
N ASN A 102 -1.85 -10.42 15.32
CA ASN A 102 -1.92 -11.29 16.49
C ASN A 102 -3.27 -12.02 16.55
N MET A 103 -3.35 -13.18 15.90
CA MET A 103 -3.90 -14.44 16.44
C MET A 103 -3.74 -15.57 15.43
#